data_AF-A0A1V3XUP2-F1
#
_entry.id   AF-A0A1V3XUP2-F1
#
_cell.length_a   1.000
_cell.length_b   1.000
_cell.length_c   1.000
_cell.angle_alpha   90.00
_cell.angle_beta   90.00
_cell.angle_gamma   90.00
#
_symmetry.space_group_name_H-M   'P 1'
#
loop_
_entity.id
_entity.type
_entity.pdbx_description
1 polymer ?
#
loop_
_entity_poly.entity_id
_entity_poly.type
_entity_poly.pdbx_seq_one_letter_code
_entity_poly.pdbx_strand_id
1 'polypeptide(L)'
;MRDLVNAGAVELVAETVKHGASSKEARSWWGNFLVQKANEAGIGLDELAITPAQVAAVVRLVEGGKLSNKLAREVVAGVLAGEGEPEQVMTARGLELVRDDSLTQAAVDEALAANPDVAEKIRAARWLRRVRSSAR
;
A
#
# COMPACT_ATOMS: atom_id res chain seq x y z
N MET A 1 -14.28 -3.97 -21.39
CA MET A 1 -14.58 -3.58 -19.99
C MET A 1 -13.43 -2.85 -19.29
N ARG A 2 -12.15 -3.14 -19.58
CA ARG A 2 -11.00 -2.46 -18.94
C ARG A 2 -10.86 -0.97 -19.29
N ASP A 3 -11.32 -0.55 -20.46
CA ASP A 3 -11.14 0.82 -20.96
C ASP A 3 -12.05 1.84 -20.25
N LEU A 4 -13.25 1.43 -19.84
CA LEU A 4 -14.20 2.28 -19.11
C LEU A 4 -13.72 2.54 -17.67
N VAL A 5 -13.18 1.52 -17.01
CA VAL A 5 -12.59 1.63 -15.67
C VAL A 5 -11.39 2.58 -15.67
N ASN A 6 -10.59 2.55 -16.74
CA ASN A 6 -9.43 3.42 -16.87
C ASN A 6 -9.84 4.87 -17.14
N ALA A 7 -10.90 5.11 -17.93
CA ALA A 7 -11.40 6.47 -18.21
C ALA A 7 -11.92 7.18 -16.96
N GLY A 8 -12.74 6.51 -16.13
CA GLY A 8 -13.22 7.08 -14.86
C GLY A 8 -12.09 7.30 -13.84
N ALA A 9 -11.11 6.39 -13.80
CA ALA A 9 -9.95 6.52 -12.93
C ALA A 9 -9.09 7.76 -13.24
N VAL A 10 -8.95 8.16 -14.52
CA VAL A 10 -8.17 9.35 -14.88
C VAL A 10 -8.81 10.63 -14.33
N GLU A 11 -10.12 10.75 -14.44
CA GLU A 11 -10.85 11.93 -13.95
C GLU A 11 -10.80 12.01 -12.42
N LEU A 12 -11.00 10.88 -11.73
CA LEU A 12 -10.88 10.78 -10.27
C LEU A 12 -9.46 11.12 -9.79
N VAL A 13 -8.42 10.67 -10.50
CA VAL A 13 -7.03 11.05 -10.22
C VAL A 13 -6.83 12.55 -10.41
N ALA A 14 -7.34 13.13 -11.50
CA ALA A 14 -7.20 14.56 -11.77
C ALA A 14 -7.89 15.41 -10.69
N GLU A 15 -9.09 15.04 -10.24
CA GLU A 15 -9.78 15.70 -9.13
C GLU A 15 -8.99 15.58 -7.82
N THR A 16 -8.45 14.40 -7.52
CA THR A 16 -7.61 14.18 -6.32
C THR A 16 -6.38 15.10 -6.32
N VAL A 17 -5.77 15.30 -7.49
CA VAL A 17 -4.62 16.20 -7.67
C VAL A 17 -5.02 17.67 -7.48
N LYS A 18 -6.20 18.09 -7.95
CA LYS A 18 -6.73 19.44 -7.71
C LYS A 18 -6.92 19.74 -6.22
N HIS A 19 -7.22 18.72 -5.42
CA HIS A 19 -7.30 18.83 -3.97
C HIS A 19 -5.92 18.87 -3.27
N GLY A 20 -4.82 18.83 -4.02
CA GLY A 20 -3.46 18.99 -3.49
C GLY A 20 -2.71 17.69 -3.24
N ALA A 21 -3.18 16.55 -3.75
CA ALA A 21 -2.42 15.31 -3.72
C ALA A 21 -1.41 15.23 -4.89
N SER A 22 -0.31 14.52 -4.70
CA SER A 22 0.62 14.22 -5.80
C SER A 22 -0.01 13.29 -6.84
N SER A 23 0.18 13.56 -8.13
CA SER A 23 -0.32 12.72 -9.23
C SER A 23 0.15 11.27 -9.15
N LYS A 24 1.34 11.04 -8.58
CA LYS A 24 1.90 9.71 -8.36
C LYS A 24 1.13 8.96 -7.27
N GLU A 25 0.90 9.62 -6.14
CA GLU A 25 0.14 9.09 -5.00
C GLU A 25 -1.30 8.80 -5.42
N ALA A 26 -1.98 9.78 -6.03
CA ALA A 26 -3.35 9.63 -6.51
C ALA A 26 -3.49 8.43 -7.46
N ARG A 27 -2.58 8.29 -8.44
CA ARG A 27 -2.59 7.13 -9.34
C ARG A 27 -2.34 5.80 -8.61
N SER A 28 -1.49 5.79 -7.58
CA SER A 28 -1.23 4.59 -6.79
C SER A 28 -2.47 4.17 -5.99
N TRP A 29 -3.18 5.12 -5.40
CA TRP A 29 -4.42 4.87 -4.66
C TRP A 29 -5.54 4.37 -5.58
N TRP A 30 -5.85 5.13 -6.63
CA TRP A 30 -6.92 4.79 -7.58
C TRP A 30 -6.60 3.52 -8.37
N GLY A 31 -5.39 3.41 -8.92
CA GLY A 31 -5.01 2.32 -9.82
C GLY A 31 -4.62 1.01 -9.14
N ASN A 32 -4.37 1.00 -7.82
CA ASN A 32 -3.93 -0.19 -7.11
C ASN A 32 -4.94 -0.59 -6.02
N PHE A 33 -5.13 0.26 -5.01
CA PHE A 33 -5.94 -0.10 -3.83
C PHE A 33 -7.45 0.03 -4.09
N LEU A 34 -7.90 1.13 -4.69
CA LEU A 34 -9.32 1.37 -4.93
C LEU A 34 -9.86 0.47 -6.06
N VAL A 35 -9.08 0.23 -7.12
CA VAL A 35 -9.41 -0.80 -8.12
C VAL A 35 -9.55 -2.18 -7.47
N GLN A 36 -8.64 -2.56 -6.56
CA GLN A 36 -8.76 -3.82 -5.85
C GLN A 36 -10.05 -3.88 -5.02
N LYS A 37 -10.39 -2.81 -4.28
CA LYS A 37 -11.61 -2.73 -3.47
C LYS A 37 -12.89 -2.75 -4.31
N ALA A 38 -12.90 -2.05 -5.44
CA ALA A 38 -14.01 -2.09 -6.40
C ALA A 38 -14.23 -3.52 -6.93
N ASN A 39 -13.15 -4.20 -7.31
CA ASN A 39 -13.22 -5.59 -7.77
C ASN A 39 -13.67 -6.57 -6.66
N GLU A 40 -13.23 -6.37 -5.42
CA GLU A 40 -13.66 -7.17 -4.26
C GLU A 40 -15.15 -7.00 -3.94
N ALA A 41 -15.65 -5.77 -4.05
CA ALA A 41 -17.07 -5.45 -3.85
C ALA A 41 -17.92 -5.77 -5.10
N GLY A 42 -17.29 -6.00 -6.25
CA GLY A 42 -17.97 -6.24 -7.53
C GLY A 42 -18.67 -5.01 -8.11
N ILE A 43 -18.24 -3.81 -7.73
CA ILE A 43 -18.85 -2.52 -8.13
C ILE A 43 -17.90 -1.70 -9.01
N GLY A 44 -18.42 -0.66 -9.67
CA GLY A 44 -17.61 0.34 -10.40
C GLY A 44 -16.74 1.19 -9.47
N LEU A 45 -15.65 1.76 -10.01
CA LEU A 45 -14.81 2.72 -9.27
C LEU A 45 -15.60 3.98 -8.87
N ASP A 46 -16.56 4.36 -9.70
CA ASP A 46 -17.51 5.46 -9.54
C ASP A 46 -18.62 5.15 -8.51
N GLU A 47 -18.84 3.87 -8.19
CA GLU A 47 -19.79 3.42 -7.17
C GLU A 47 -19.17 3.25 -5.79
N LEU A 48 -17.84 3.37 -5.67
CA LEU A 48 -17.17 3.34 -4.38
C LEU A 48 -17.66 4.51 -3.52
N ALA A 49 -17.97 4.22 -2.25
CA ALA A 49 -18.32 5.22 -1.24
C ALA A 49 -17.09 6.01 -0.75
N ILE A 50 -16.30 6.55 -1.70
CA ILE A 50 -15.14 7.39 -1.40
C ILE A 50 -15.01 8.50 -2.44
N THR A 51 -14.70 9.70 -1.96
CA THR A 51 -14.54 10.87 -2.84
C THR A 51 -13.06 11.18 -3.12
N PRO A 52 -12.74 11.80 -4.26
CA PRO A 52 -11.38 12.30 -4.55
C PRO A 52 -10.82 13.23 -3.47
N ALA A 53 -11.67 14.05 -2.84
CA ALA A 53 -11.29 14.92 -1.74
C ALA A 53 -10.80 14.14 -0.51
N GLN A 54 -11.46 13.03 -0.19
CA GLN A 54 -11.09 12.15 0.92
C GLN A 54 -9.77 11.42 0.64
N VAL A 55 -9.55 10.93 -0.59
CA VAL A 55 -8.26 10.33 -0.98
C VAL A 55 -7.14 11.35 -0.85
N ALA A 56 -7.37 12.60 -1.28
CA ALA A 56 -6.38 13.66 -1.12
C ALA A 56 -6.10 13.99 0.36
N ALA A 57 -7.12 13.96 1.23
CA ALA A 57 -6.92 14.13 2.67
C ALA A 57 -6.03 13.02 3.24
N VAL A 58 -6.27 11.75 2.88
CA VAL A 58 -5.42 10.62 3.31
C VAL A 58 -3.98 10.81 2.84
N VAL A 59 -3.76 11.18 1.57
CA VAL A 59 -2.42 11.44 1.03
C VAL A 59 -1.71 12.52 1.83
N ARG A 60 -2.38 13.65 2.12
CA ARG A 60 -1.81 14.72 2.95
C ARG A 60 -1.45 14.26 4.36
N LEU A 61 -2.25 13.38 4.97
CA LEU A 61 -1.95 12.83 6.29
C LEU A 61 -0.74 11.89 6.27
N VAL A 62 -0.57 11.12 5.19
CA VAL A 62 0.61 10.26 4.98
C VAL A 62 1.86 11.09 4.70
N GLU A 63 1.77 12.07 3.80
CA GLU A 63 2.87 13.01 3.51
C GLU A 63 3.24 13.85 4.74
N GLY A 64 2.26 14.23 5.55
CA GLY A 64 2.43 14.92 6.83
C GLY A 64 2.99 14.03 7.95
N GLY A 65 3.23 12.73 7.68
CA GLY A 65 3.78 11.78 8.64
C GLY A 65 2.84 11.40 9.78
N LYS A 66 1.56 11.78 9.70
CA LYS A 66 0.52 11.41 10.67
C LYS A 66 0.01 9.98 10.48
N LEU A 67 0.12 9.45 9.27
CA LEU A 67 -0.31 8.09 8.92
C LEU A 67 0.82 7.32 8.23
N SER A 68 0.94 6.03 8.55
CA SER A 68 1.71 5.11 7.71
C SER A 68 0.88 4.61 6.54
N ASN A 69 1.54 4.13 5.49
CA ASN A 69 0.88 3.51 4.34
C ASN A 69 -0.07 2.35 4.72
N LYS A 70 0.19 1.65 5.84
CA LYS A 70 -0.68 0.59 6.35
C LYS A 70 -1.95 1.18 6.98
N LEU A 71 -1.79 2.16 7.88
CA LEU A 71 -2.90 2.81 8.58
C LEU A 71 -3.79 3.60 7.62
N ALA A 72 -3.20 4.24 6.62
CA ALA A 72 -3.94 4.91 5.55
C ALA A 72 -4.92 3.99 4.83
N ARG A 73 -4.55 2.72 4.60
CA ARG A 73 -5.45 1.72 3.98
C ARG A 73 -6.60 1.35 4.91
N GLU A 74 -6.35 1.28 6.22
CA GLU A 74 -7.41 1.04 7.20
C GLU A 74 -8.38 2.21 7.30
N VAL A 75 -7.87 3.44 7.28
CA VAL A 75 -8.70 4.66 7.21
C VAL A 75 -9.56 4.64 5.96
N VAL A 76 -8.97 4.39 4.78
CA VAL A 76 -9.71 4.30 3.51
C VAL A 76 -10.76 3.17 3.56
N ALA A 77 -10.45 2.03 4.19
CA ALA A 77 -11.42 0.95 4.36
C ALA A 77 -12.60 1.35 5.27
N GLY A 78 -12.36 2.13 6.33
CA GLY A 78 -13.43 2.68 7.18
C GLY A 78 -14.28 3.73 6.45
N VAL A 79 -13.65 4.58 5.65
CA VAL A 79 -14.36 5.54 4.78
C VAL A 79 -15.26 4.80 3.80
N LEU A 80 -14.75 3.74 3.16
CA LEU A 80 -15.53 2.87 2.27
C LEU A 80 -16.67 2.15 3.00
N ALA A 81 -16.54 1.90 4.30
CA ALA A 81 -17.61 1.34 5.14
C ALA A 81 -18.67 2.39 5.55
N GLY A 82 -18.50 3.65 5.13
CA GLY A 82 -19.42 4.74 5.46
C GLY A 82 -19.19 5.35 6.84
N GLU A 83 -18.01 5.16 7.44
CA GLU A 83 -17.68 5.73 8.76
C GLU A 83 -17.45 7.25 8.74
N GLY A 84 -17.48 7.88 7.56
CA GLY A 84 -17.40 9.33 7.38
C GLY A 84 -16.07 9.80 6.80
N GLU A 85 -15.54 10.91 7.32
CA GLU A 85 -14.32 11.53 6.79
C GLU A 85 -13.04 10.81 7.26
N PRO A 86 -11.98 10.72 6.43
CA PRO A 86 -10.72 10.07 6.77
C PRO A 86 -10.10 10.53 8.10
N GLU A 87 -10.15 11.84 8.38
CA GLU A 87 -9.65 12.41 9.64
C GLU A 87 -10.47 11.95 10.85
N GLN A 88 -11.79 11.79 10.69
CA GLN A 88 -12.67 11.29 11.73
C GLN A 88 -12.40 9.81 11.99
N VAL A 89 -12.26 9.01 10.94
CA VAL A 89 -11.94 7.57 11.05
C VAL A 89 -10.57 7.39 11.72
N MET A 90 -9.57 8.18 11.33
CA MET A 90 -8.25 8.19 11.98
C MET A 90 -8.37 8.49 13.47
N THR A 91 -9.07 9.56 13.84
CA THR A 91 -9.21 10.01 15.23
C THR A 91 -10.03 9.03 16.06
N ALA A 92 -11.15 8.55 15.52
CA ALA A 92 -12.06 7.62 16.20
C ALA A 92 -11.43 6.26 16.45
N ARG A 93 -10.61 5.77 15.51
CA ARG A 93 -9.89 4.50 15.65
C ARG A 93 -8.52 4.67 16.32
N GLY A 94 -8.10 5.90 16.64
CA GLY A 94 -6.79 6.18 17.23
C GLY A 94 -5.62 5.76 16.33
N LEU A 95 -5.80 5.81 15.01
CA LEU A 95 -4.80 5.37 14.02
C LEU A 95 -3.73 6.44 13.76
N GLU A 96 -3.57 7.40 14.68
CA GLU A 96 -2.50 8.39 14.58
C GLU A 96 -1.17 7.68 14.77
N LEU A 97 -0.22 7.91 13.86
CA LEU A 97 1.12 7.35 13.94
C LEU A 97 1.83 8.00 15.13
N VAL A 98 1.57 7.49 16.34
CA VAL A 98 2.44 7.71 17.49
C VAL A 98 3.78 7.14 17.07
N ARG A 99 4.76 8.04 16.95
CA ARG A 99 6.11 7.74 16.50
C ARG A 99 6.81 6.94 17.59
N ASP A 100 6.46 5.66 17.72
CA ASP A 100 7.32 4.66 18.32
C ASP A 100 8.46 4.41 17.33
N ASP A 101 9.44 5.32 17.36
CA ASP A 101 10.74 5.24 16.68
C ASP A 101 11.59 4.04 17.16
N SER A 102 11.01 3.02 17.82
CA SER A 102 11.77 1.96 18.49
C SER A 102 11.53 0.54 17.97
N LEU A 103 10.76 0.31 16.90
CA LEU A 103 10.63 -1.04 16.31
C LEU A 103 10.66 -1.03 14.78
N THR A 104 11.61 -0.25 14.25
CA THR A 104 12.38 -0.50 13.02
C THR A 104 12.26 -1.93 12.51
N GLN A 105 11.72 -2.12 11.31
CA GLN A 105 12.18 -3.07 10.26
C GLN A 105 12.70 -4.47 10.69
N ALA A 106 12.30 -5.01 11.85
CA ALA A 106 12.85 -6.26 12.38
C ALA A 106 12.07 -7.48 11.87
N ALA A 107 10.78 -7.34 11.58
CA ALA A 107 9.95 -8.48 11.17
C ALA A 107 10.19 -8.96 9.73
N VAL A 108 10.90 -8.20 8.89
CA VAL A 108 11.25 -8.63 7.51
C VAL A 108 12.66 -9.22 7.44
N ASP A 109 13.59 -8.80 8.30
CA ASP A 109 14.90 -9.47 8.45
C ASP A 109 14.86 -10.71 9.36
N GLU A 110 13.86 -10.84 10.23
CA GLU A 110 13.70 -12.04 11.09
C GLU A 110 13.26 -13.29 10.29
N ALA A 111 12.64 -13.13 9.12
CA ALA A 111 12.43 -14.22 8.17
C ALA A 111 13.73 -14.67 7.45
N LEU A 112 14.77 -13.83 7.42
CA LEU A 112 16.09 -14.18 6.89
C LEU A 112 17.03 -14.75 7.97
N ALA A 113 16.77 -14.47 9.25
CA ALA A 113 17.58 -14.95 10.38
C ALA A 113 17.18 -16.35 10.90
N ALA A 114 15.98 -16.84 10.57
CA ALA A 114 15.46 -18.10 11.09
C ALA A 114 16.05 -19.38 10.46
N ASN A 115 16.99 -19.30 9.51
CA ASN A 115 17.64 -20.48 8.93
C ASN A 115 19.10 -20.20 8.46
N PRO A 116 20.08 -20.07 9.38
CA PRO A 116 21.49 -20.05 9.03
C PRO A 116 21.96 -21.32 8.27
N ASP A 117 21.24 -22.44 8.40
CA ASP A 117 21.51 -23.71 7.72
C ASP A 117 21.30 -23.67 6.18
N VAL A 118 20.46 -22.76 5.68
CA VAL A 118 20.19 -22.64 4.23
C VAL A 118 21.26 -21.78 3.55
N ALA A 119 21.81 -20.78 4.23
CA ALA A 119 22.88 -19.94 3.71
C ALA A 119 24.18 -20.73 3.45
N GLU A 120 24.50 -21.69 4.33
CA GLU A 120 25.63 -22.60 4.16
C GLU A 120 25.42 -23.59 3.01
N LYS A 121 24.22 -24.18 2.86
CA LYS A 121 23.93 -25.12 1.75
C LYS A 121 23.98 -24.46 0.36
N ILE A 122 23.56 -23.20 0.24
CA ILE A 122 23.63 -22.48 -1.05
C ILE A 122 25.08 -22.12 -1.40
N ARG A 123 25.91 -21.74 -0.42
CA ARG A 123 27.35 -21.52 -0.64
C ARG A 123 28.08 -22.82 -1.02
N ALA A 124 27.76 -23.93 -0.36
CA ALA A 124 28.32 -25.25 -0.67
C ALA A 124 27.90 -25.77 -2.07
N ALA A 125 26.64 -25.58 -2.46
CA ALA A 125 26.14 -26.02 -3.77
C ALA A 125 26.79 -25.29 -4.95
N ARG A 126 27.16 -24.02 -4.78
CA ARG A 126 27.88 -23.25 -5.81
C ARG A 126 29.34 -23.71 -5.98
N TRP A 127 29.96 -24.20 -4.91
CA TRP A 127 31.33 -24.74 -4.94
C TRP A 127 31.40 -26.15 -5.58
N LEU A 128 30.41 -27.00 -5.32
CA LEU A 128 30.34 -28.38 -5.85
C LEU A 128 30.17 -28.46 -7.38
N ARG A 129 29.52 -27.48 -8.02
CA ARG A 129 29.46 -27.44 -9.51
C ARG A 129 30.79 -27.06 -10.16
N ARG A 130 31.65 -26.29 -9.47
CA ARG A 130 32.91 -25.82 -10.04
C ARG A 130 34.02 -26.87 -9.94
N VAL A 131 34.07 -27.62 -8.84
CA VAL A 131 35.10 -28.68 -8.64
C VAL A 131 34.88 -29.90 -9.55
N ARG A 132 33.63 -30.22 -9.93
CA ARG A 132 33.35 -31.36 -10.83
C ARG A 132 33.62 -31.07 -12.32
N SER A 133 33.89 -29.82 -12.69
CA SER A 133 34.16 -29.40 -14.07
C SER A 133 35.66 -29.31 -14.41
N SER A 134 36.57 -29.46 -13.43
CA SER A 134 38.03 -29.46 -13.69
C SER A 134 38.69 -30.83 -13.49
N ALA A 135 37.91 -31.91 -13.40
CA ALA A 135 38.41 -33.27 -13.20
C ALA A 135 37.96 -34.28 -14.29
N ARG A 136 37.66 -33.80 -15.50
CA ARG A 136 37.64 -34.62 -16.72
C ARG A 136 38.23 -33.84 -17.88
#